data_AF-A0A1V5K1I2-F1
#
_entry.id   AF-A0A1V5K1I2-F1
#
_cell.length_a   1.000
_cell.length_b   1.000
_cell.length_c   1.000
_cell.angle_alpha   90.00
_cell.angle_beta   90.00
_cell.angle_gamma   90.00
#
_symmetry.space_group_name_H-M   'P 1'
#
loop_
_entity.id
_entity.type
_entity.pdbx_description
1 polymer ?
#
loop_
_entity_poly.entity_id
_entity_poly.type
_entity_poly.pdbx_seq_one_letter_code
_entity_poly.pdbx_strand_id
1 'polypeptide(L)'
;MKTAAKLLEETGIKADLILGGAATKDKKAALERLKTGETDIVIGTHAIIQETVEFKNLGLAVIDEQHRFGVMQRAALLGKSEIKPHVLIMTATPIPRTLAMTVYGDTDVSVIDELPPGRKPVKTVLFSGANRDKLYNFMEERLKEGGQIYMVYPLVDVSEKVDLKSAIESEKETALRFPGYKTAIVHGQMKKEERAAIMADFKEKKIDILAATTVIEVGIDIPNASVMVIEHAERFGLSQLHQLRGRVGRGDRQSYCILAGEPGTEDGFKRLSVMASTSDGFKIAEEDLALRGPGEFLGTRQHGLPEFRLANLITDRKILESARQAAEWLLSANCDMDHIKVSETIDNIKHKSGRNYDLINIG
;
A
#
# COMPACT_ATOMS: atom_id res chain seq x y z
N MET A 1 3.01 6.92 16.62
CA MET A 1 3.18 7.31 18.04
C MET A 1 2.19 6.70 19.00
N LYS A 2 0.87 6.96 18.91
CA LYS A 2 -0.08 6.46 19.94
C LYS A 2 0.05 4.95 20.22
N THR A 3 0.10 4.13 19.18
CA THR A 3 0.32 2.67 19.30
C THR A 3 1.69 2.33 19.87
N ALA A 4 2.75 2.94 19.35
CA ALA A 4 4.11 2.70 19.80
C ALA A 4 4.31 3.10 21.28
N ALA A 5 3.78 4.25 21.71
CA ALA A 5 3.84 4.69 23.09
C ALA A 5 3.19 3.69 24.04
N LYS A 6 2.04 3.12 23.65
CA LYS A 6 1.36 2.06 24.42
C LYS A 6 2.15 0.76 24.47
N LEU A 7 2.83 0.38 23.38
CA LEU A 7 3.64 -0.84 23.32
C LEU A 7 4.97 -0.70 24.08
N LEU A 8 5.52 0.51 24.15
CA LEU A 8 6.80 0.81 24.80
C LEU A 8 6.62 1.25 26.26
N GLU A 9 5.39 1.33 26.75
CA GLU A 9 5.09 1.65 28.14
C GLU A 9 5.83 0.67 29.07
N GLU A 10 6.47 1.19 30.12
CA GLU A 10 7.26 0.42 31.10
C GLU A 10 8.54 -0.28 30.57
N THR A 11 8.86 -0.18 29.27
CA THR A 11 10.06 -0.84 28.71
C THR A 11 11.37 -0.06 28.93
N GLY A 12 11.27 1.23 29.29
CA GLY A 12 12.43 2.14 29.37
C GLY A 12 12.95 2.62 28.01
N ILE A 13 12.37 2.14 26.90
CA ILE A 13 12.75 2.51 25.53
C ILE A 13 12.17 3.90 25.20
N LYS A 14 13.03 4.80 24.71
CA LYS A 14 12.67 6.17 24.36
C LYS A 14 12.34 6.28 22.88
N ALA A 15 11.16 6.82 22.58
CA ALA A 15 10.69 7.02 21.22
C ALA A 15 10.43 8.50 20.89
N ASP A 16 10.91 8.97 19.75
CA ASP A 16 10.65 10.32 19.22
C ASP A 16 9.83 10.30 17.93
N LEU A 17 9.15 11.43 17.66
CA LEU A 17 8.34 11.64 16.46
C LEU A 17 8.91 12.77 15.61
N ILE A 18 9.26 12.49 14.36
CA ILE A 18 9.70 13.50 13.41
C ILE A 18 8.73 13.58 12.22
N LEU A 19 7.93 14.65 12.20
CA LEU A 19 7.03 14.96 11.10
C LEU A 19 7.54 16.18 10.32
N GLY A 20 7.30 16.21 9.01
CA GLY A 20 7.69 17.34 8.15
C GLY A 20 7.08 18.69 8.57
N GLY A 21 5.92 18.69 9.23
CA GLY A 21 5.22 19.90 9.71
C GLY A 21 5.38 20.22 11.21
N ALA A 22 6.30 19.56 11.92
CA ALA A 22 6.52 19.83 13.35
C ALA A 22 7.19 21.19 13.59
N ALA A 23 6.89 21.82 14.74
CA ALA A 23 7.51 23.08 15.13
C ALA A 23 9.04 22.96 15.20
N THR A 24 9.76 23.96 14.69
CA THR A 24 11.22 23.92 14.51
C THR A 24 11.98 23.64 15.81
N LYS A 25 11.47 24.10 16.95
CA LYS A 25 12.09 23.90 18.27
C LYS A 25 12.02 22.44 18.72
N ASP A 26 10.85 21.82 18.59
CA ASP A 26 10.63 20.42 18.96
C ASP A 26 11.40 19.48 18.03
N LYS A 27 11.42 19.82 16.73
CA LYS A 27 12.23 19.09 15.74
C LYS A 27 13.72 19.16 16.08
N LYS A 28 14.27 20.33 16.42
CA LYS A 28 15.68 20.47 16.81
C LYS A 28 16.02 19.62 18.04
N ALA A 29 15.19 19.67 19.08
CA ALA A 29 15.43 18.88 20.29
C ALA A 29 15.42 17.36 20.02
N ALA A 30 14.51 16.88 19.16
CA ALA A 30 14.47 15.48 18.76
C ALA A 30 15.70 15.07 17.93
N LEU A 31 16.18 15.94 17.04
CA LEU A 31 17.38 15.68 16.24
C LEU A 31 18.65 15.60 17.11
N GLU A 32 18.77 16.46 18.12
CA GLU A 32 19.89 16.38 19.08
C GLU A 32 19.87 15.05 19.84
N ARG A 33 18.70 14.61 20.33
CA ARG A 33 18.58 13.32 21.03
C ARG A 33 18.94 12.12 20.14
N LEU A 34 18.59 12.17 18.85
CA LEU A 34 18.98 11.13 17.89
C LEU A 34 20.49 11.07 17.68
N LYS A 35 21.13 12.24 17.61
CA LYS A 35 22.58 12.37 17.45
C LYS A 35 23.33 11.93 18.70
N THR A 36 22.83 12.23 19.90
CA THR A 36 23.46 11.83 21.17
C THR A 36 23.15 10.38 21.57
N GLY A 37 22.15 9.77 20.92
CA GLY A 37 21.67 8.41 21.20
C GLY A 37 20.80 8.33 22.45
N GLU A 38 20.14 9.44 22.82
CA GLU A 38 19.09 9.45 23.84
C GLU A 38 17.76 8.90 23.33
N THR A 39 17.60 8.79 22.02
CA THR A 39 16.42 8.20 21.36
C THR A 39 16.77 6.80 20.85
N ASP A 40 15.98 5.80 21.26
CA ASP A 40 16.13 4.41 20.81
C ASP A 40 15.32 4.13 19.53
N ILE A 41 14.11 4.71 19.43
CA ILE A 41 13.21 4.53 18.29
C ILE A 41 12.76 5.89 17.76
N VAL A 42 12.85 6.09 16.44
CA VAL A 42 12.24 7.25 15.78
C VAL A 42 11.14 6.82 14.83
N ILE A 43 10.00 7.48 14.92
CA ILE A 43 8.88 7.30 13.98
C ILE A 43 8.67 8.62 13.24
N GLY A 44 8.47 8.57 11.94
CA GLY A 44 8.30 9.80 11.18
C GLY A 44 8.05 9.57 9.71
N THR A 45 7.91 10.67 8.99
CA THR A 45 7.73 10.65 7.54
C THR A 45 9.09 10.70 6.83
N HIS A 46 9.08 10.91 5.51
CA HIS A 46 10.27 11.19 4.70
C HIS A 46 11.22 12.27 5.28
N ALA A 47 10.75 13.07 6.24
CA ALA A 47 11.57 14.01 7.00
C ALA A 47 12.77 13.35 7.71
N ILE A 48 12.70 12.05 8.05
CA ILE A 48 13.79 11.31 8.70
C ILE A 48 14.99 11.09 7.76
N ILE A 49 14.76 11.05 6.45
CA ILE A 49 15.81 10.75 5.45
C ILE A 49 16.58 12.01 5.04
N GLN A 50 16.13 13.19 5.47
CA GLN A 50 16.79 14.46 5.13
C GLN A 50 18.26 14.44 5.57
N GLU A 51 19.14 15.09 4.81
CA GLU A 51 20.58 15.10 5.08
C GLU A 51 20.92 15.54 6.50
N THR A 52 20.16 16.48 7.06
CA THR A 52 20.33 17.05 8.40
C THR A 52 20.03 16.11 9.56
N VAL A 53 19.49 14.91 9.30
CA VAL A 53 19.19 13.91 10.34
C VAL A 53 20.40 13.01 10.53
N GLU A 54 21.01 13.07 11.70
CA GLU A 54 22.14 12.22 12.09
C GLU A 54 21.70 11.25 13.18
N PHE A 55 22.12 9.99 13.04
CA PHE A 55 21.90 8.95 14.03
C PHE A 55 23.23 8.64 14.71
N LYS A 56 23.22 8.42 16.03
CA LYS A 56 24.41 7.90 16.71
C LYS A 56 24.83 6.53 16.18
N ASN A 57 23.86 5.62 16.06
CA ASN A 57 24.05 4.26 15.56
C ASN A 57 22.72 3.71 15.04
N LEU A 58 22.49 3.77 13.73
CA LEU A 58 21.28 3.24 13.12
C LEU A 58 21.45 1.74 12.89
N GLY A 59 20.75 0.91 13.67
CA GLY A 59 20.80 -0.55 13.55
C GLY A 59 19.70 -1.17 12.68
N LEU A 60 18.51 -0.56 12.64
CA LEU A 60 17.34 -1.06 11.92
C LEU A 60 16.53 0.09 11.33
N ALA A 61 16.16 -0.03 10.06
CA ALA A 61 15.21 0.84 9.38
C ALA A 61 13.98 0.04 8.94
N VAL A 62 12.79 0.45 9.41
CA VAL A 62 11.52 -0.15 8.99
C VAL A 62 10.78 0.84 8.09
N ILE A 63 10.45 0.41 6.88
CA ILE A 63 9.73 1.21 5.87
C ILE A 63 8.35 0.59 5.66
N ASP A 64 7.29 1.37 5.90
CA ASP A 64 5.89 0.96 5.71
C ASP A 64 5.30 1.62 4.45
N GLU A 65 4.53 0.87 3.68
CA GLU A 65 3.87 1.28 2.41
C GLU A 65 4.85 1.87 1.36
N GLN A 66 5.72 0.99 0.85
CA GLN A 66 6.86 1.30 -0.01
C GLN A 66 6.56 2.10 -1.28
N HIS A 67 5.34 2.13 -1.82
CA HIS A 67 5.05 2.75 -3.12
C HIS A 67 5.34 4.27 -3.20
N ARG A 68 5.77 4.90 -2.09
CA ARG A 68 6.27 6.29 -2.04
C ARG A 68 7.78 6.42 -1.73
N PHE A 69 8.46 5.33 -1.40
CA PHE A 69 9.88 5.27 -1.06
C PHE A 69 10.68 4.62 -2.20
N GLY A 70 11.35 5.46 -3.00
CA GLY A 70 12.19 5.01 -4.10
C GLY A 70 13.54 4.41 -3.67
N VAL A 71 14.30 3.95 -4.67
CA VAL A 71 15.66 3.38 -4.50
C VAL A 71 16.61 4.39 -3.84
N MET A 72 16.53 5.66 -4.23
CA MET A 72 17.40 6.73 -3.74
C MET A 72 17.23 6.98 -2.23
N GLN A 73 16.01 6.89 -1.72
CA GLN A 73 15.73 7.06 -0.29
C GLN A 73 16.28 5.88 0.54
N ARG A 74 16.29 4.67 -0.02
CA ARG A 74 16.93 3.50 0.61
C ARG A 74 18.43 3.65 0.67
N ALA A 75 19.06 4.06 -0.45
CA ALA A 75 20.49 4.35 -0.49
C ALA A 75 20.88 5.43 0.53
N ALA A 76 20.07 6.49 0.64
CA ALA A 76 20.28 7.55 1.63
C ALA A 76 20.21 7.01 3.08
N LEU A 77 19.26 6.13 3.40
CA LEU A 77 19.16 5.49 4.73
C LEU A 77 20.36 4.58 5.02
N LEU A 78 20.79 3.78 4.04
CA LEU A 78 21.97 2.94 4.20
C LEU A 78 23.24 3.76 4.42
N GLY A 79 23.31 4.98 3.86
CA GLY A 79 24.40 5.92 4.04
C GLY A 79 24.37 6.72 5.35
N LYS A 80 23.35 6.55 6.22
CA LYS A 80 23.26 7.26 7.50
C LYS A 80 24.10 6.65 8.63
N SER A 81 24.74 5.52 8.39
CA SER A 81 25.55 4.80 9.39
C SER A 81 26.77 4.17 8.73
N GLU A 82 27.91 4.16 9.42
CA GLU A 82 29.12 3.48 8.94
C GLU A 82 28.90 1.97 8.78
N ILE A 83 28.19 1.37 9.74
CA ILE A 83 27.70 -0.01 9.66
C ILE A 83 26.31 0.05 9.03
N LYS A 84 26.14 -0.62 7.88
CA LYS A 84 24.86 -0.65 7.17
C LYS A 84 23.76 -1.21 8.08
N PRO A 85 22.63 -0.50 8.26
CA PRO A 85 21.52 -0.99 9.09
C PRO A 85 20.83 -2.18 8.43
N HIS A 86 20.15 -2.98 9.24
CA HIS A 86 19.13 -3.89 8.73
C HIS A 86 17.96 -3.10 8.16
N VAL A 87 17.41 -3.54 7.04
CA VAL A 87 16.27 -2.87 6.38
C VAL A 87 15.11 -3.85 6.29
N LEU A 88 13.99 -3.50 6.90
CA LEU A 88 12.72 -4.22 6.78
C LEU A 88 11.73 -3.38 5.99
N ILE A 89 11.20 -3.94 4.91
CA ILE A 89 10.22 -3.28 4.06
C ILE A 89 8.89 -3.99 4.21
N MET A 90 7.83 -3.23 4.51
CA MET A 90 6.46 -3.73 4.68
C MET A 90 5.53 -3.06 3.67
N THR A 91 4.60 -3.83 3.13
CA THR A 91 3.60 -3.33 2.18
C THR A 91 2.30 -4.12 2.36
N ALA A 92 1.17 -3.42 2.38
CA ALA A 92 -0.15 -4.07 2.39
C ALA A 92 -0.60 -4.50 0.99
N THR A 93 -0.08 -3.85 -0.05
CA THR A 93 -0.26 -4.30 -1.44
C THR A 93 0.75 -5.37 -1.75
N PRO A 94 0.32 -6.58 -2.12
CA PRO A 94 1.27 -7.61 -2.49
C PRO A 94 2.04 -7.15 -3.72
N ILE A 95 3.35 -7.26 -3.64
CA ILE A 95 4.21 -7.05 -4.79
C ILE A 95 4.20 -8.36 -5.57
N PRO A 96 4.00 -8.36 -6.90
CA PRO A 96 4.09 -9.58 -7.70
C PRO A 96 5.42 -10.26 -7.38
N ARG A 97 5.43 -11.57 -7.11
CA ARG A 97 6.67 -12.27 -6.74
C ARG A 97 7.76 -12.11 -7.80
N THR A 98 7.37 -12.10 -9.07
CA THR A 98 8.24 -11.80 -10.21
C THR A 98 8.92 -10.45 -10.12
N LEU A 99 8.18 -9.41 -9.72
CA LEU A 99 8.74 -8.08 -9.50
C LEU A 99 9.64 -8.06 -8.26
N ALA A 100 9.20 -8.72 -7.18
CA ALA A 100 9.99 -8.89 -5.95
C ALA A 100 11.36 -9.49 -6.26
N MET A 101 11.39 -10.60 -7.00
CA MET A 101 12.62 -11.31 -7.34
C MET A 101 13.57 -10.53 -8.25
N THR A 102 13.07 -9.62 -9.08
CA THR A 102 13.88 -8.94 -10.11
C THR A 102 14.33 -7.56 -9.68
N VAL A 103 13.44 -6.78 -9.06
CA VAL A 103 13.74 -5.40 -8.64
C VAL A 103 14.29 -5.36 -7.20
N TYR A 104 13.98 -6.38 -6.41
CA TYR A 104 14.40 -6.51 -5.01
C TYR A 104 15.14 -7.82 -4.78
N GLY A 105 15.89 -8.29 -5.80
CA GLY A 105 16.62 -9.56 -5.77
C GLY A 105 17.69 -9.65 -4.68
N ASP A 106 18.05 -8.51 -4.07
CA ASP A 106 18.91 -8.36 -2.89
C ASP A 106 18.17 -8.48 -1.55
N THR A 107 16.84 -8.62 -1.56
CA THR A 107 16.00 -8.61 -0.37
C THR A 107 15.32 -9.97 -0.17
N ASP A 108 15.43 -10.52 1.03
CA ASP A 108 14.65 -11.70 1.43
C ASP A 108 13.17 -11.35 1.54
N VAL A 109 12.31 -12.11 0.86
CA VAL A 109 10.87 -11.87 0.82
C VAL A 109 10.19 -12.85 1.76
N SER A 110 9.63 -12.34 2.85
CA SER A 110 8.72 -13.09 3.71
C SER A 110 7.27 -12.74 3.38
N VAL A 111 6.43 -13.76 3.30
CA VAL A 111 5.01 -13.61 2.96
C VAL A 111 4.15 -14.01 4.16
N ILE A 112 3.17 -13.17 4.48
CA ILE A 112 2.11 -13.48 5.45
C ILE A 112 0.79 -13.58 4.66
N ASP A 113 0.36 -14.80 4.37
CA ASP A 113 -0.83 -15.12 3.57
C ASP A 113 -2.03 -15.58 4.41
N GLU A 114 -1.81 -15.86 5.69
CA GLU A 114 -2.87 -16.25 6.62
C GLU A 114 -3.59 -15.03 7.22
N LEU A 115 -4.91 -15.17 7.36
CA LEU A 115 -5.71 -14.21 8.10
C LEU A 115 -5.52 -14.43 9.62
N PRO A 116 -5.53 -13.36 10.44
CA PRO A 116 -5.55 -13.52 11.89
C PRO A 116 -6.72 -14.41 12.35
N PRO A 117 -6.55 -15.18 13.45
CA PRO A 117 -7.60 -16.06 13.97
C PRO A 117 -8.92 -15.30 14.18
N GLY A 118 -10.04 -15.90 13.74
CA GLY A 118 -11.38 -15.31 13.86
C GLY A 118 -11.80 -14.41 12.70
N ARG A 119 -10.87 -14.02 11.82
CA ARG A 119 -11.20 -13.15 10.68
C ARG A 119 -11.86 -13.93 9.54
N LYS A 120 -13.09 -13.54 9.18
CA LYS A 120 -13.82 -14.12 8.04
C LYS A 120 -13.40 -13.46 6.72
N PRO A 121 -13.29 -14.23 5.63
CA PRO A 121 -12.99 -13.66 4.31
C PRO A 121 -14.12 -12.72 3.87
N VAL A 122 -13.74 -11.59 3.28
CA VAL A 122 -14.68 -10.61 2.75
C VAL A 122 -15.31 -11.18 1.48
N LYS A 123 -16.63 -11.25 1.42
CA LYS A 123 -17.35 -11.67 0.21
C LYS A 123 -17.38 -10.50 -0.77
N THR A 124 -16.68 -10.64 -1.89
CA THR A 124 -16.68 -9.62 -2.95
C THR A 124 -17.70 -9.96 -4.01
N VAL A 125 -18.54 -9.00 -4.39
CA VAL A 125 -19.57 -9.16 -5.43
C VAL A 125 -19.50 -8.00 -6.41
N LEU A 126 -19.60 -8.34 -7.70
CA LEU A 126 -19.76 -7.36 -8.77
C LEU A 126 -21.24 -7.04 -8.93
N PHE A 127 -21.57 -5.76 -8.99
CA PHE A 127 -22.93 -5.28 -9.07
C PHE A 127 -23.08 -4.32 -10.26
N SER A 128 -23.89 -4.70 -11.25
CA SER A 128 -24.23 -3.84 -12.38
C SER A 128 -25.31 -2.83 -11.98
N GLY A 129 -25.24 -1.60 -12.52
CA GLY A 129 -26.10 -0.47 -12.13
C GLY A 129 -27.60 -0.72 -12.25
N ALA A 130 -28.02 -1.69 -13.06
CA ALA A 130 -29.42 -2.03 -13.31
C ALA A 130 -30.25 -2.51 -12.08
N ASN A 131 -29.64 -2.73 -10.91
CA ASN A 131 -30.35 -3.22 -9.72
C ASN A 131 -30.11 -2.39 -8.43
N ARG A 132 -29.86 -1.06 -8.51
CA ARG A 132 -29.54 -0.23 -7.31
C ARG A 132 -30.46 -0.46 -6.09
N ASP A 133 -31.75 -0.71 -6.30
CA ASP A 133 -32.68 -1.02 -5.20
C ASP A 133 -32.28 -2.26 -4.40
N LYS A 134 -31.76 -3.33 -5.03
CA LYS A 134 -31.30 -4.52 -4.32
C LYS A 134 -30.07 -4.22 -3.46
N LEU A 135 -29.18 -3.36 -3.95
CA LEU A 135 -28.03 -2.90 -3.17
C LEU A 135 -28.49 -2.13 -1.94
N TYR A 136 -29.41 -1.18 -2.10
CA TYR A 136 -29.95 -0.42 -0.98
C TYR A 136 -30.71 -1.29 0.02
N ASN A 137 -31.50 -2.27 -0.43
CA ASN A 137 -32.18 -3.22 0.46
C ASN A 137 -31.16 -4.06 1.25
N PHE A 138 -30.10 -4.53 0.59
CA PHE A 138 -29.01 -5.25 1.26
C PHE A 138 -28.29 -4.37 2.29
N MET A 139 -28.03 -3.11 1.97
CA MET A 139 -27.47 -2.15 2.91
C MET A 139 -28.39 -1.96 4.12
N GLU A 140 -29.71 -1.83 3.91
CA GLU A 140 -30.68 -1.67 4.98
C GLU A 140 -30.70 -2.86 5.94
N GLU A 141 -30.65 -4.09 5.42
CA GLU A 141 -30.55 -5.31 6.23
C GLU A 141 -29.29 -5.29 7.13
N ARG A 142 -28.15 -4.88 6.58
CA ARG A 142 -26.88 -4.82 7.33
C ARG A 142 -26.87 -3.71 8.37
N LEU A 143 -27.53 -2.60 8.08
CA LEU A 143 -27.73 -1.51 9.05
C LEU A 143 -28.65 -1.94 10.20
N LYS A 144 -29.72 -2.70 9.91
CA LYS A 144 -30.62 -3.28 10.93
C LYS A 144 -29.91 -4.26 11.87
N GLU A 145 -28.92 -5.00 11.37
CA GLU A 145 -28.02 -5.86 12.17
C GLU A 145 -27.01 -5.05 13.03
N GLY A 146 -27.06 -3.71 12.93
CA GLY A 146 -26.20 -2.78 13.66
C GLY A 146 -24.79 -2.66 13.08
N GLY A 147 -24.59 -3.03 11.82
CA GLY A 147 -23.37 -2.78 11.07
C GLY A 147 -23.27 -1.33 10.57
N GLN A 148 -22.09 -0.95 10.11
CA GLN A 148 -21.82 0.34 9.48
C GLN A 148 -21.34 0.13 8.04
N ILE A 149 -21.54 1.14 7.19
CA ILE A 149 -21.29 1.04 5.75
C ILE A 149 -20.35 2.14 5.29
N TYR A 150 -19.35 1.74 4.50
CA TYR A 150 -18.54 2.66 3.70
C TYR A 150 -19.09 2.75 2.28
N MET A 151 -19.23 3.96 1.77
CA MET A 151 -19.50 4.22 0.35
C MET A 151 -18.35 5.03 -0.24
N VAL A 152 -17.61 4.45 -1.17
CA VAL A 152 -16.41 5.04 -1.76
C VAL A 152 -16.70 5.46 -3.19
N TYR A 153 -16.41 6.71 -3.50
CA TYR A 153 -16.57 7.31 -4.82
C TYR A 153 -15.19 7.68 -5.38
N PRO A 154 -14.91 7.48 -6.67
CA PRO A 154 -13.66 7.90 -7.27
C PRO A 154 -13.62 9.42 -7.45
N LEU A 155 -12.43 10.00 -7.29
CA LEU A 155 -12.12 11.35 -7.78
C LEU A 155 -11.33 11.23 -9.08
N VAL A 156 -11.69 12.00 -10.10
CA VAL A 156 -10.94 12.07 -11.35
C VAL A 156 -10.06 13.33 -11.35
N ASP A 157 -8.77 13.16 -11.66
CA ASP A 157 -7.75 14.23 -11.66
C ASP A 157 -8.05 15.41 -12.60
N VAL A 158 -8.95 15.22 -13.59
CA VAL A 158 -9.26 16.26 -14.60
C VAL A 158 -10.42 17.16 -14.16
N SER A 159 -11.26 16.72 -13.22
CA SER A 159 -12.43 17.48 -12.78
C SER A 159 -12.84 17.22 -11.32
N GLU A 160 -11.90 17.39 -10.38
CA GLU A 160 -12.16 17.25 -8.93
C GLU A 160 -13.45 17.96 -8.46
N LYS A 161 -13.79 19.11 -9.05
CA LYS A 161 -15.02 19.87 -8.70
C LYS A 161 -16.32 19.19 -9.12
N VAL A 162 -16.31 18.39 -10.19
CA VAL A 162 -17.50 17.70 -10.72
C VAL A 162 -17.72 16.41 -9.92
N ASP A 163 -16.66 15.64 -9.66
CA ASP A 163 -16.76 14.38 -8.91
C ASP A 163 -17.09 14.63 -7.43
N LEU A 164 -16.56 15.71 -6.84
CA LEU A 164 -16.92 16.10 -5.48
C LEU A 164 -18.40 16.50 -5.37
N LYS A 165 -18.97 17.16 -6.40
CA LYS A 165 -20.41 17.42 -6.46
C LYS A 165 -21.21 16.12 -6.55
N SER A 166 -20.75 15.17 -7.37
CA SER A 166 -21.40 13.86 -7.51
C SER A 166 -21.40 13.09 -6.18
N ALA A 167 -20.28 13.09 -5.44
CA ALA A 167 -20.22 12.43 -4.13
C ALA A 167 -21.12 13.10 -3.08
N ILE A 168 -21.20 14.45 -3.07
CA ILE A 168 -22.11 15.19 -2.18
C ILE A 168 -23.57 14.91 -2.55
N GLU A 169 -23.89 14.85 -3.84
CA GLU A 169 -25.24 14.56 -4.31
C GLU A 169 -25.66 13.12 -3.99
N SER A 170 -24.77 12.16 -4.19
CA SER A 170 -25.00 10.77 -3.82
C SER A 170 -25.12 10.57 -2.30
N GLU A 171 -24.39 11.34 -1.48
CA GLU A 171 -24.58 11.33 -0.03
C GLU A 171 -25.98 11.83 0.34
N LYS A 172 -26.45 12.92 -0.28
CA LYS A 172 -27.82 13.42 -0.06
C LYS A 172 -28.89 12.42 -0.49
N GLU A 173 -28.69 11.75 -1.62
CA GLU A 173 -29.58 10.68 -2.08
C GLU A 173 -29.61 9.53 -1.08
N THR A 174 -28.43 9.13 -0.57
CA THR A 174 -28.28 8.10 0.45
C THR A 174 -28.99 8.51 1.75
N ALA A 175 -28.81 9.75 2.21
CA ALA A 175 -29.49 10.28 3.39
C ALA A 175 -31.02 10.27 3.23
N LEU A 176 -31.52 10.63 2.04
CA LEU A 176 -32.95 10.59 1.73
C LEU A 176 -33.50 9.15 1.71
N ARG A 177 -32.71 8.20 1.22
CA ARG A 177 -33.09 6.78 1.15
C ARG A 177 -33.05 6.07 2.51
N PHE A 178 -32.19 6.53 3.41
CA PHE A 178 -31.98 5.96 4.74
C PHE A 178 -32.31 6.96 5.87
N PRO A 179 -33.56 7.46 5.96
CA PRO A 179 -33.92 8.57 6.87
C PRO A 179 -33.77 8.23 8.37
N GLY A 180 -33.70 6.94 8.71
CA GLY A 180 -33.47 6.46 10.08
C GLY A 180 -32.00 6.30 10.47
N TYR A 181 -31.07 6.54 9.55
CA TYR A 181 -29.64 6.32 9.75
C TYR A 181 -28.87 7.61 9.52
N LYS A 182 -27.77 7.79 10.27
CA LYS A 182 -26.94 8.98 10.15
C LYS A 182 -25.91 8.79 9.05
N THR A 183 -25.91 9.69 8.08
CA THR A 183 -24.96 9.74 6.98
C THR A 183 -23.95 10.87 7.20
N ALA A 184 -22.73 10.69 6.72
CA ALA A 184 -21.74 11.76 6.65
C ALA A 184 -20.83 11.56 5.44
N ILE A 185 -20.18 12.65 5.00
CA ILE A 185 -19.21 12.64 3.91
C ILE A 185 -17.83 13.08 4.39
N VAL A 186 -16.79 12.44 3.86
CA VAL A 186 -15.39 12.82 4.00
C VAL A 186 -14.77 12.98 2.62
N HIS A 187 -14.08 14.11 2.40
CA HIS A 187 -13.37 14.36 1.16
C HIS A 187 -12.05 15.12 1.38
N GLY A 188 -11.13 14.99 0.42
CA GLY A 188 -9.76 15.52 0.53
C GLY A 188 -9.65 17.03 0.76
N GLN A 189 -10.62 17.82 0.30
CA GLN A 189 -10.66 19.28 0.51
C GLN A 189 -11.09 19.72 1.93
N MET A 190 -11.54 18.80 2.79
CA MET A 190 -11.97 19.14 4.15
C MET A 190 -10.78 19.47 5.06
N LYS A 191 -11.04 20.35 6.05
CA LYS A 191 -10.05 20.64 7.09
C LYS A 191 -9.72 19.38 7.87
N LYS A 192 -8.49 19.28 8.35
CA LYS A 192 -7.99 18.07 9.03
C LYS A 192 -8.76 17.77 10.32
N GLU A 193 -9.12 18.82 11.05
CA GLU A 193 -9.86 18.75 12.31
C GLU A 193 -11.28 18.24 12.09
N GLU A 194 -11.94 18.71 11.04
CA GLU A 194 -13.30 18.31 10.66
C GLU A 194 -13.34 16.84 10.25
N ARG A 195 -12.38 16.40 9.42
CA ARG A 195 -12.22 14.98 9.05
C ARG A 195 -12.00 14.10 10.27
N ALA A 196 -11.13 14.52 11.18
CA ALA A 196 -10.85 13.75 12.40
C ALA A 196 -12.10 13.61 13.28
N ALA A 197 -12.93 14.65 13.36
CA ALA A 197 -14.19 14.62 14.10
C ALA A 197 -15.20 13.63 13.48
N ILE A 198 -15.44 13.71 12.18
CA ILE A 198 -16.36 12.79 11.47
C ILE A 198 -15.89 11.34 11.60
N MET A 199 -14.59 11.10 11.46
CA MET A 199 -14.03 9.75 11.62
C MET A 199 -14.14 9.23 13.05
N ALA A 200 -14.02 10.10 14.06
CA ALA A 200 -14.25 9.73 15.45
C ALA A 200 -15.72 9.38 15.69
N ASP A 201 -16.65 10.19 15.18
CA ASP A 201 -18.09 9.94 15.28
C ASP A 201 -18.49 8.64 14.57
N PHE A 202 -17.90 8.35 13.41
CA PHE A 202 -18.10 7.09 12.71
C PHE A 202 -17.55 5.92 13.52
N LYS A 203 -16.36 6.04 14.11
CA LYS A 203 -15.82 4.98 14.99
C LYS A 203 -16.68 4.74 16.23
N GLU A 204 -17.29 5.79 16.79
CA GLU A 204 -18.17 5.74 17.95
C GLU A 204 -19.61 5.33 17.60
N LYS A 205 -19.89 4.95 16.35
CA LYS A 205 -21.21 4.54 15.86
C LYS A 205 -22.28 5.64 16.01
N LYS A 206 -21.86 6.92 15.97
CA LYS A 206 -22.77 8.06 15.82
C LYS A 206 -23.13 8.31 14.37
N ILE A 207 -22.40 7.74 13.42
CA ILE A 207 -22.66 7.77 11.98
C ILE A 207 -22.76 6.31 11.53
N ASP A 208 -23.74 5.99 10.71
CA ASP A 208 -24.01 4.63 10.25
C ASP A 208 -23.46 4.39 8.83
N ILE A 209 -23.51 5.41 7.98
CA ILE A 209 -23.02 5.37 6.60
C ILE A 209 -22.01 6.51 6.38
N LEU A 210 -20.81 6.16 5.92
CA LEU A 210 -19.77 7.14 5.59
C LEU A 210 -19.48 7.13 4.09
N ALA A 211 -19.79 8.23 3.41
CA ALA A 211 -19.36 8.50 2.05
C ALA A 211 -17.92 9.05 2.04
N ALA A 212 -17.05 8.52 1.19
CA ALA A 212 -15.66 8.94 1.08
C ALA A 212 -15.21 9.03 -0.38
N THR A 213 -14.42 10.05 -0.73
CA THR A 213 -13.95 10.26 -2.10
C THR A 213 -12.50 9.85 -2.35
N THR A 214 -11.71 9.56 -1.31
CA THR A 214 -10.30 9.19 -1.45
C THR A 214 -9.97 7.84 -0.83
N VAL A 215 -9.11 7.07 -1.51
CA VAL A 215 -8.57 5.77 -1.04
C VAL A 215 -7.68 5.92 0.20
N ILE A 216 -7.05 7.08 0.35
CA ILE A 216 -6.04 7.35 1.39
C ILE A 216 -6.67 7.55 2.77
N GLU A 217 -7.95 7.95 2.84
CA GLU A 217 -8.59 8.41 4.08
C GLU A 217 -9.24 7.29 4.91
N VAL A 218 -9.37 6.08 4.38
CA VAL A 218 -9.94 4.91 5.09
C VAL A 218 -8.90 4.21 5.99
N GLY A 219 -7.85 4.92 6.40
CA GLY A 219 -6.76 4.40 7.24
C GLY A 219 -7.15 4.07 8.70
N ILE A 220 -8.44 4.14 9.04
CA ILE A 220 -8.94 3.92 10.40
C ILE A 220 -9.63 2.56 10.46
N ASP A 221 -9.16 1.73 11.38
CA ASP A 221 -9.76 0.44 11.71
C ASP A 221 -11.12 0.64 12.41
N ILE A 222 -12.20 0.25 11.74
CA ILE A 222 -13.57 0.29 12.27
C ILE A 222 -14.14 -1.13 12.26
N PRO A 223 -14.07 -1.86 13.40
CA PRO A 223 -14.52 -3.25 13.49
C PRO A 223 -15.99 -3.47 13.12
N ASN A 224 -16.82 -2.44 13.29
CA ASN A 224 -18.26 -2.47 13.01
C ASN A 224 -18.60 -2.25 11.53
N ALA A 225 -17.63 -1.82 10.69
CA ALA A 225 -17.86 -1.62 9.27
C ALA A 225 -17.91 -2.97 8.55
N SER A 226 -19.12 -3.42 8.21
CA SER A 226 -19.38 -4.73 7.61
C SER A 226 -19.60 -4.67 6.10
N VAL A 227 -19.88 -3.51 5.53
CA VAL A 227 -20.09 -3.36 4.08
C VAL A 227 -19.22 -2.24 3.53
N MET A 228 -18.49 -2.54 2.47
CA MET A 228 -17.77 -1.59 1.62
C MET A 228 -18.48 -1.56 0.28
N VAL A 229 -19.04 -0.41 -0.11
CA VAL A 229 -19.58 -0.16 -1.44
C VAL A 229 -18.59 0.73 -2.18
N ILE A 230 -18.10 0.28 -3.32
CA ILE A 230 -17.23 1.06 -4.20
C ILE A 230 -18.05 1.39 -5.44
N GLU A 231 -18.48 2.65 -5.55
CA GLU A 231 -19.18 3.17 -6.71
C GLU A 231 -18.19 3.44 -7.84
N HIS A 232 -18.61 3.27 -9.08
CA HIS A 232 -17.76 3.37 -10.26
C HIS A 232 -16.45 2.59 -10.11
N ALA A 233 -16.54 1.35 -9.62
CA ALA A 233 -15.40 0.50 -9.31
C ALA A 233 -14.43 0.33 -10.49
N GLU A 234 -14.92 0.40 -11.73
CA GLU A 234 -14.14 0.34 -12.97
C GLU A 234 -13.10 1.47 -13.11
N ARG A 235 -13.27 2.58 -12.36
CA ARG A 235 -12.33 3.71 -12.36
C ARG A 235 -11.13 3.50 -11.43
N PHE A 236 -11.18 2.51 -10.55
CA PHE A 236 -10.09 2.20 -9.62
C PHE A 236 -9.13 1.14 -10.20
N GLY A 237 -7.86 1.23 -9.82
CA GLY A 237 -6.88 0.17 -10.05
C GLY A 237 -7.10 -1.05 -9.14
N LEU A 238 -6.61 -2.24 -9.52
CA LEU A 238 -6.74 -3.45 -8.69
C LEU A 238 -6.10 -3.29 -7.31
N SER A 239 -4.92 -2.67 -7.27
CA SER A 239 -4.22 -2.39 -6.01
C SER A 239 -5.04 -1.52 -5.07
N GLN A 240 -5.70 -0.48 -5.58
CA GLN A 240 -6.59 0.39 -4.80
C GLN A 240 -7.83 -0.36 -4.32
N LEU A 241 -8.49 -1.13 -5.20
CA LEU A 241 -9.63 -1.97 -4.83
C LEU A 241 -9.27 -2.98 -3.75
N HIS A 242 -8.09 -3.60 -3.86
CA HIS A 242 -7.55 -4.52 -2.87
C HIS A 242 -7.37 -3.86 -1.50
N GLN A 243 -6.76 -2.67 -1.48
CA GLN A 243 -6.59 -1.89 -0.25
C GLN A 243 -7.94 -1.53 0.37
N LEU A 244 -8.92 -1.07 -0.42
CA LEU A 244 -10.27 -0.73 0.03
C LEU A 244 -10.99 -1.95 0.63
N ARG A 245 -10.95 -3.11 -0.05
CA ARG A 245 -11.49 -4.36 0.50
C ARG A 245 -10.87 -4.72 1.84
N GLY A 246 -9.56 -4.51 2.01
CA GLY A 246 -8.84 -4.78 3.25
C GLY A 246 -9.25 -3.90 4.45
N ARG A 247 -10.01 -2.82 4.21
CA ARG A 247 -10.52 -1.92 5.27
C ARG A 247 -11.80 -2.43 5.94
N VAL A 248 -12.46 -3.44 5.38
CA VAL A 248 -13.60 -4.14 6.01
C VAL A 248 -13.23 -5.54 6.49
N GLY A 249 -14.09 -6.17 7.28
CA GLY A 249 -13.85 -7.52 7.79
C GLY A 249 -12.87 -7.57 8.94
N ARG A 250 -12.93 -6.60 9.86
CA ARG A 250 -12.10 -6.56 11.07
C ARG A 250 -12.82 -6.96 12.35
N GLY A 251 -14.14 -7.17 12.29
CA GLY A 251 -14.93 -7.78 13.37
C GLY A 251 -15.41 -9.19 13.02
N ASP A 252 -16.19 -9.80 13.92
CA ASP A 252 -16.69 -11.18 13.78
C ASP A 252 -17.82 -11.33 12.74
N ARG A 253 -18.36 -10.20 12.27
CA ARG A 253 -19.45 -10.16 11.28
C ARG A 253 -18.92 -10.53 9.90
N GLN A 254 -19.75 -11.24 9.12
CA GLN A 254 -19.46 -11.45 7.71
C GLN A 254 -19.42 -10.09 7.01
N SER A 255 -18.30 -9.80 6.38
CA SER A 255 -18.11 -8.54 5.65
C SER A 255 -18.25 -8.72 4.15
N TYR A 256 -18.67 -7.66 3.48
CA TYR A 256 -18.98 -7.63 2.07
C TYR A 256 -18.27 -6.46 1.39
N CYS A 257 -17.72 -6.71 0.21
CA CYS A 257 -17.18 -5.68 -0.67
C CYS A 257 -17.97 -5.70 -1.97
N ILE A 258 -18.71 -4.63 -2.22
CA ILE A 258 -19.61 -4.48 -3.35
C ILE A 258 -18.92 -3.57 -4.36
N LEU A 259 -18.59 -4.12 -5.52
CA LEU A 259 -18.04 -3.39 -6.65
C LEU A 259 -19.22 -2.94 -7.51
N ALA A 260 -19.70 -1.72 -7.31
CA ALA A 260 -20.78 -1.14 -8.09
C ALA A 260 -20.18 -0.41 -9.29
N GLY A 261 -20.57 -0.79 -10.50
CA GLY A 261 -19.98 -0.22 -11.70
C GLY A 261 -20.50 -0.84 -12.98
N GLU A 262 -20.34 -0.10 -14.07
CA GLU A 262 -20.65 -0.57 -15.42
C GLU A 262 -19.36 -0.50 -16.24
N PRO A 263 -18.53 -1.56 -16.22
CA PRO A 263 -17.30 -1.57 -16.98
C PRO A 263 -17.62 -1.48 -18.48
N GLY A 264 -17.33 -0.34 -19.10
CA GLY A 264 -17.52 -0.13 -20.53
C GLY A 264 -16.46 -0.81 -21.42
N THR A 265 -15.42 -1.40 -20.82
CA THR A 265 -14.31 -2.06 -21.51
C THR A 265 -14.08 -3.48 -21.01
N GLU A 266 -13.56 -4.34 -21.88
CA GLU A 266 -13.19 -5.73 -21.52
C GLU A 266 -12.15 -5.75 -20.40
N ASP A 267 -11.15 -4.87 -20.44
CA ASP A 267 -10.13 -4.74 -19.40
C ASP A 267 -10.75 -4.33 -18.06
N GLY A 268 -11.71 -3.41 -18.06
CA GLY A 268 -12.45 -3.00 -16.85
C GLY A 268 -13.22 -4.18 -16.26
N PHE A 269 -13.90 -4.97 -17.10
CA PHE A 269 -14.64 -6.15 -16.65
C PHE A 269 -13.70 -7.25 -16.11
N LYS A 270 -12.60 -7.53 -16.81
CA LYS A 270 -11.59 -8.49 -16.37
C LYS A 270 -11.00 -8.10 -15.02
N ARG A 271 -10.69 -6.81 -14.84
CA ARG A 271 -10.21 -6.24 -13.57
C ARG A 271 -11.16 -6.50 -12.41
N LEU A 272 -12.43 -6.12 -12.57
CA LEU A 272 -13.43 -6.32 -11.51
C LEU A 272 -13.70 -7.81 -11.25
N SER A 273 -13.65 -8.65 -12.28
CA SER A 273 -13.81 -10.10 -12.17
C SER A 273 -12.67 -10.76 -11.41
N VAL A 274 -11.42 -10.34 -11.65
CA VAL A 274 -10.26 -10.77 -10.85
C VAL A 274 -10.46 -10.41 -9.38
N MET A 275 -10.87 -9.17 -9.10
CA MET A 275 -11.11 -8.69 -7.73
C MET A 275 -12.23 -9.46 -7.01
N ALA A 276 -13.25 -9.92 -7.74
CA ALA A 276 -14.36 -10.71 -7.21
C ALA A 276 -14.02 -12.20 -7.03
N SER A 277 -13.13 -12.76 -7.85
CA SER A 277 -12.85 -14.20 -7.88
C SER A 277 -11.80 -14.66 -6.87
N THR A 278 -10.92 -13.77 -6.39
CA THR A 278 -9.84 -14.14 -5.46
C THR A 278 -9.67 -13.15 -4.31
N SER A 279 -9.40 -13.68 -3.11
CA SER A 279 -8.92 -12.91 -1.97
C SER A 279 -7.39 -12.85 -1.86
N ASP A 280 -6.68 -13.69 -2.63
CA ASP A 280 -5.23 -13.74 -2.65
C ASP A 280 -4.68 -12.49 -3.34
N GLY A 281 -4.06 -11.62 -2.55
CA GLY A 281 -3.57 -10.36 -3.07
C GLY A 281 -2.32 -10.51 -3.96
N PHE A 282 -1.57 -11.63 -3.91
CA PHE A 282 -0.48 -11.87 -4.86
C PHE A 282 -1.01 -12.13 -6.26
N LYS A 283 -2.06 -12.95 -6.37
CA LYS A 283 -2.74 -13.16 -7.66
C LYS A 283 -3.32 -11.85 -8.19
N ILE A 284 -3.90 -11.03 -7.32
CA ILE A 284 -4.40 -9.70 -7.71
C ILE A 284 -3.27 -8.81 -8.22
N ALA A 285 -2.11 -8.84 -7.58
CA ALA A 285 -0.95 -8.06 -8.00
C ALA A 285 -0.36 -8.57 -9.32
N GLU A 286 -0.26 -9.87 -9.53
CA GLU A 286 0.19 -10.47 -10.79
C GLU A 286 -0.74 -10.09 -11.95
N GLU A 287 -2.06 -10.15 -11.74
CA GLU A 287 -3.05 -9.70 -12.74
C GLU A 287 -3.02 -8.18 -12.96
N ASP A 288 -2.79 -7.37 -11.91
CA ASP A 288 -2.62 -5.91 -12.04
C ASP A 288 -1.39 -5.57 -12.89
N LEU A 289 -0.27 -6.28 -12.68
CA LEU A 289 0.93 -6.13 -13.48
C LEU A 289 0.71 -6.57 -14.93
N ALA A 290 -0.03 -7.66 -15.15
CA ALA A 290 -0.37 -8.15 -16.48
C ALA A 290 -1.29 -7.19 -17.25
N LEU A 291 -2.26 -6.56 -16.57
CA LEU A 291 -3.19 -5.60 -17.17
C LEU A 291 -2.55 -4.23 -17.45
N ARG A 292 -1.68 -3.72 -16.56
CA ARG A 292 -0.99 -2.43 -16.74
C ARG A 292 0.25 -2.51 -17.61
N GLY A 293 0.86 -3.69 -17.69
CA GLY A 293 2.19 -3.87 -18.24
C GLY A 293 3.30 -3.42 -17.26
N PRO A 294 4.52 -3.96 -17.41
CA PRO A 294 5.61 -3.76 -16.44
C PRO A 294 6.13 -2.31 -16.37
N GLY A 295 5.95 -1.50 -17.42
CA GLY A 295 6.45 -0.12 -17.48
C GLY A 295 5.70 0.86 -16.56
N GLU A 296 4.38 0.71 -16.41
CA GLU A 296 3.56 1.64 -15.62
C GLU A 296 3.72 1.41 -14.11
N PHE A 297 3.85 0.15 -13.67
CA PHE A 297 4.02 -0.20 -12.26
C PHE A 297 5.34 0.34 -11.68
N LEU A 298 6.36 0.50 -12.52
CA LEU A 298 7.66 1.06 -12.17
C LEU A 298 7.71 2.59 -12.24
N GLY A 299 6.58 3.24 -12.55
CA GLY A 299 6.44 4.69 -12.47
C GLY A 299 7.05 5.41 -13.66
N THR A 300 6.38 5.33 -14.82
CA THR A 300 6.57 6.28 -15.92
C THR A 300 6.11 7.68 -15.50
N ARG A 301 6.93 8.36 -14.67
CA ARG A 301 7.15 9.83 -14.58
C ARG A 301 7.98 10.28 -13.37
N GLN A 302 8.40 9.40 -12.47
CA GLN A 302 9.29 9.80 -11.37
C GLN A 302 10.55 8.94 -11.35
N HIS A 303 11.62 9.58 -11.80
CA HIS A 303 13.03 9.18 -11.80
C HIS A 303 13.42 7.99 -10.91
N GLY A 304 14.01 6.95 -11.51
CA GLY A 304 15.05 6.19 -10.80
C GLY A 304 15.28 4.73 -11.21
N LEU A 305 14.40 4.07 -11.96
CA LEU A 305 14.59 2.66 -12.36
C LEU A 305 14.52 2.50 -13.89
N PRO A 306 15.48 1.78 -14.52
CA PRO A 306 15.53 1.65 -15.96
C PRO A 306 14.41 0.74 -16.50
N GLU A 307 13.84 1.10 -17.64
CA GLU A 307 12.95 0.22 -18.40
C GLU A 307 13.73 -1.02 -18.85
N PHE A 308 13.27 -2.22 -18.50
CA PHE A 308 13.89 -3.46 -18.96
C PHE A 308 13.78 -3.55 -20.49
N ARG A 309 14.91 -3.40 -21.20
CA ARG A 309 14.96 -3.45 -22.68
C ARG A 309 14.86 -4.85 -23.26
N LEU A 310 15.23 -5.88 -22.49
CA LEU A 310 15.25 -7.27 -22.95
C LEU A 310 14.39 -8.24 -22.14
N ALA A 311 14.19 -7.97 -20.85
CA ALA A 311 13.48 -8.88 -19.96
C ALA A 311 12.06 -8.39 -19.73
N ASN A 312 11.09 -9.27 -19.93
CA ASN A 312 9.72 -9.06 -19.50
C ASN A 312 9.49 -9.83 -18.20
N LEU A 313 9.28 -9.08 -17.11
CA LEU A 313 9.10 -9.60 -15.76
C LEU A 313 7.96 -10.63 -15.62
N ILE A 314 6.96 -10.58 -16.50
CA ILE A 314 5.81 -11.48 -16.46
C ILE A 314 6.12 -12.78 -17.21
N THR A 315 6.62 -12.67 -18.46
CA THR A 315 6.85 -13.86 -19.30
C THR A 315 8.13 -14.60 -18.92
N ASP A 316 9.14 -13.88 -18.44
CA ASP A 316 10.50 -14.42 -18.27
C ASP A 316 10.75 -14.91 -16.84
N ARG A 317 9.70 -15.04 -16.02
CA ARG A 317 9.75 -15.48 -14.62
C ARG A 317 10.69 -16.67 -14.39
N LYS A 318 10.51 -17.73 -15.17
CA LYS A 318 11.30 -18.97 -15.01
C LYS A 318 12.77 -18.77 -15.32
N ILE A 319 13.09 -17.91 -16.29
CA ILE A 319 14.45 -17.58 -16.68
C ILE A 319 15.11 -16.77 -15.55
N LEU A 320 14.39 -15.78 -15.01
CA LEU A 320 14.85 -14.96 -13.88
C LEU A 320 15.07 -15.80 -12.61
N GLU A 321 14.13 -16.70 -12.27
CA GLU A 321 14.27 -17.66 -11.18
C GLU A 321 15.52 -18.55 -11.36
N SER A 322 15.73 -19.09 -12.55
CA SER A 322 16.88 -19.95 -12.85
C SER A 322 18.21 -19.18 -12.81
N ALA A 323 18.24 -17.95 -13.32
CA ALA A 323 19.42 -17.09 -13.29
C ALA A 323 19.83 -16.75 -11.85
N ARG A 324 18.85 -16.49 -10.98
CA ARG A 324 19.09 -16.24 -9.56
C ARG A 324 19.64 -17.47 -8.85
N GLN A 325 19.04 -18.64 -9.05
CA GLN A 325 19.55 -19.89 -8.45
C GLN A 325 20.99 -20.18 -8.89
N ALA A 326 21.30 -19.94 -10.16
CA ALA A 326 22.66 -20.06 -10.66
C ALA A 326 23.62 -19.05 -9.99
N ALA A 327 23.20 -17.80 -9.80
CA ALA A 327 23.99 -16.79 -9.10
C ALA A 327 24.22 -17.12 -7.62
N GLU A 328 23.21 -17.59 -6.90
CA GLU A 328 23.33 -18.04 -5.50
C GLU A 328 24.27 -19.24 -5.39
N TRP A 329 24.15 -20.22 -6.30
CA TRP A 329 25.05 -21.36 -6.36
C TRP A 329 26.51 -20.93 -6.62
N LEU A 330 26.73 -20.02 -7.57
CA LEU A 330 28.03 -19.44 -7.89
C LEU A 330 28.70 -18.75 -6.70
N LEU A 331 27.91 -18.08 -5.86
CA LEU A 331 28.37 -17.35 -4.68
C LEU A 331 28.51 -18.25 -3.45
N SER A 332 27.95 -19.46 -3.47
CA SER A 332 28.02 -20.39 -2.35
C SER A 332 29.42 -21.00 -2.20
N ALA A 333 29.80 -21.33 -0.96
CA ALA A 333 31.08 -21.99 -0.66
C ALA A 333 31.21 -23.42 -1.23
N ASN A 334 30.11 -23.98 -1.75
CA ASN A 334 30.05 -25.31 -2.39
C ASN A 334 30.17 -25.23 -3.93
N CYS A 335 30.60 -24.08 -4.45
CA CYS A 335 30.85 -23.93 -5.87
C CYS A 335 32.19 -24.57 -6.25
N ASP A 336 32.16 -25.64 -7.04
CA ASP A 336 33.37 -26.31 -7.55
C ASP A 336 34.03 -25.55 -8.73
N MET A 337 33.56 -24.34 -9.05
CA MET A 337 34.11 -23.55 -10.15
C MET A 337 35.22 -22.60 -9.69
N ASP A 338 36.16 -22.34 -10.60
CA ASP A 338 37.24 -21.38 -10.40
C ASP A 338 36.67 -19.95 -10.28
N HIS A 339 36.50 -19.49 -9.04
CA HIS A 339 35.93 -18.18 -8.72
C HIS A 339 36.67 -17.01 -9.39
N ILE A 340 37.96 -17.17 -9.72
CA ILE A 340 38.75 -16.15 -10.42
C ILE A 340 38.26 -16.02 -11.86
N LYS A 341 38.09 -17.14 -12.58
CA LYS A 341 37.54 -17.15 -13.94
C LYS A 341 36.09 -16.69 -14.00
N VAL A 342 35.29 -17.01 -12.98
CA VAL A 342 33.91 -16.51 -12.87
C VAL A 342 33.92 -14.99 -12.75
N SER A 343 34.75 -14.42 -11.87
CA SER A 343 34.88 -12.97 -11.72
C SER A 343 35.35 -12.31 -13.02
N GLU A 344 36.38 -12.83 -13.68
CA GLU A 344 36.86 -12.31 -14.97
C GLU A 344 35.79 -12.37 -16.07
N THR A 345 34.97 -13.41 -16.08
CA THR A 345 33.86 -13.55 -17.04
C THR A 345 32.76 -12.53 -16.77
N ILE A 346 32.38 -12.33 -15.51
CA ILE A 346 31.41 -11.30 -15.10
C ILE A 346 31.92 -9.92 -15.49
N ASP A 347 33.19 -9.62 -15.22
CA ASP A 347 33.80 -8.34 -15.57
C ASP A 347 33.86 -8.14 -17.09
N ASN A 348 34.18 -9.17 -17.87
CA ASN A 348 34.13 -9.13 -19.33
C ASN A 348 32.71 -8.89 -19.87
N ILE A 349 31.68 -9.48 -19.25
CA ILE A 349 30.27 -9.24 -19.60
C ILE A 349 29.89 -7.80 -19.26
N LYS A 350 30.24 -7.29 -18.07
CA LYS A 350 30.03 -5.89 -17.69
C LYS A 350 30.74 -4.93 -18.65
N HIS A 351 31.95 -5.27 -19.08
CA HIS A 351 32.75 -4.42 -19.97
C HIS A 351 32.23 -4.41 -21.42
N LYS A 352 31.68 -5.54 -21.90
CA LYS A 352 31.07 -5.66 -23.25
C LYS A 352 29.63 -5.14 -23.32
N SER A 353 28.86 -5.36 -22.25
CA SER A 353 27.40 -5.15 -22.24
C SER A 353 26.96 -3.97 -21.36
N GLY A 354 27.83 -3.46 -20.49
CA GLY A 354 27.47 -2.46 -19.48
C GLY A 354 26.99 -1.10 -20.02
N ARG A 355 27.29 -0.76 -21.28
CA ARG A 355 26.74 0.45 -21.94
C ARG A 355 25.40 0.25 -22.63
N ASN A 356 25.03 -1.00 -22.96
CA ASN A 356 23.83 -1.31 -23.75
C ASN A 356 22.68 -1.87 -22.91
N TYR A 357 22.98 -2.48 -21.76
CA TYR A 357 22.04 -3.30 -21.01
C TYR A 357 21.57 -2.69 -19.68
N ASP A 358 21.99 -1.46 -19.34
CA ASP A 358 21.66 -0.79 -18.06
C ASP A 358 21.59 -1.80 -16.91
N LEU A 359 22.69 -2.57 -16.72
CA LEU A 359 22.80 -3.52 -15.62
C LEU A 359 22.59 -2.71 -14.34
N ILE A 360 21.42 -2.87 -13.72
CA ILE A 360 21.09 -2.20 -12.48
C ILE A 360 22.19 -2.62 -11.50
N ASN A 361 22.90 -1.64 -10.94
CA ASN A 361 23.71 -1.86 -9.75
C ASN A 361 22.74 -2.14 -8.60
N ILE A 362 22.25 -3.37 -8.55
CA ILE A 362 21.64 -3.98 -7.38
C ILE A 362 22.87 -4.31 -6.53
N GLY A 363 23.16 -3.42 -5.58
CA GLY A 363 24.44 -3.31 -4.90
C GLY A 363 24.92 -4.56 -4.18
#